data_AF-A0A1V6YEY7-F1
#
_entry.id   AF-A0A1V6YEY7-F1
#
_cell.length_a   1.000
_cell.length_b   1.000
_cell.length_c   1.000
_cell.angle_alpha   90.00
_cell.angle_beta   90.00
_cell.angle_gamma   90.00
#
_symmetry.space_group_name_H-M   'P 1'
#
loop_
_entity.id
_entity.type
_entity.pdbx_description
1 polymer ?
#
loop_
_entity_poly.entity_id
_entity_poly.type
_entity_poly.pdbx_seq_one_letter_code
_entity_poly.pdbx_strand_id
1 'polypeptide(L)'
;MTSTETPRTSSIDAKLEGRHNYHSWFQQLRLELCATDPLYWPTIMGVKEGPVEPKYQCYTHEQAISAIARSKRIAHLQVTNQEVQRFFNSLMEQNKLLSHKYDAELEEWEQLNYRLRLKFCSTLDKVPASHIEHFYGARSAFVVIEGLYGGLYYPINALGVAELGDHSVQRRRPDGNVSLLL
;
A
#
# COMPACT_ATOMS: atom_id res chain seq x y z
N MET A 1 -15.16 -7.56 46.42
CA MET A 1 -13.80 -7.27 45.90
C MET A 1 -13.69 -7.97 44.56
N THR A 2 -13.98 -7.25 43.48
CA THR A 2 -13.88 -7.75 42.10
C THR A 2 -12.44 -7.55 41.65
N SER A 3 -11.69 -8.65 41.55
CA SER A 3 -10.34 -8.66 40.99
C SER A 3 -10.43 -8.33 39.51
N THR A 4 -10.00 -7.13 39.14
CA THR A 4 -9.76 -6.71 37.77
C THR A 4 -8.48 -7.40 37.31
N GLU A 5 -8.60 -8.56 36.66
CA GLU A 5 -7.48 -9.18 35.96
C GLU A 5 -7.09 -8.29 34.78
N THR A 6 -5.94 -7.66 34.89
CA THR A 6 -5.27 -6.95 33.80
C THR A 6 -5.04 -7.94 32.66
N PRO A 7 -5.41 -7.63 31.40
CA PRO A 7 -5.13 -8.52 30.29
C PRO A 7 -3.61 -8.63 30.15
N ARG A 8 -3.08 -9.84 30.30
CA ARG A 8 -1.69 -10.14 29.97
C ARG A 8 -1.50 -9.80 28.51
N THR A 9 -0.64 -8.82 28.23
CA THR A 9 -0.09 -8.56 26.90
C THR A 9 0.50 -9.86 26.37
N SER A 10 -0.20 -10.50 25.44
CA SER A 10 0.26 -11.70 24.74
C SER A 10 1.39 -11.30 23.80
N SER A 11 2.59 -11.21 24.36
CA SER A 11 3.84 -11.29 23.62
C SER A 11 3.84 -12.64 22.87
N ILE A 12 4.23 -12.64 21.59
CA ILE A 12 4.57 -13.89 20.91
C ILE A 12 5.83 -14.44 21.59
N ASP A 13 5.62 -15.28 22.59
CA ASP A 13 6.71 -15.87 23.36
C ASP A 13 7.47 -16.92 22.53
N ALA A 14 6.88 -17.42 21.43
CA ALA A 14 7.48 -18.40 20.54
C ALA A 14 7.63 -17.85 19.10
N LYS A 15 8.88 -17.62 18.69
CA LYS A 15 9.21 -17.22 17.32
C LYS A 15 8.96 -18.35 16.33
N LEU A 16 8.75 -18.03 15.06
CA LEU A 16 8.77 -19.04 14.00
C LEU A 16 10.19 -19.62 13.90
N GLU A 17 10.32 -20.92 14.12
CA GLU A 17 11.59 -21.65 14.03
C GLU A 17 11.62 -22.53 12.77
N GLY A 18 10.45 -23.03 12.35
CA GLY A 18 10.31 -23.77 11.11
C GLY A 18 8.91 -24.32 10.92
N ARG A 19 8.78 -25.30 10.01
CA ARG A 19 7.46 -25.87 9.65
C ARG A 19 6.76 -26.52 10.85
N HIS A 20 7.52 -27.09 11.79
CA HIS A 20 6.97 -27.83 12.93
C HIS A 20 6.19 -26.95 13.92
N ASN A 21 6.50 -25.64 14.02
CA ASN A 21 5.81 -24.72 14.91
C ASN A 21 4.96 -23.65 14.18
N TYR A 22 4.90 -23.70 12.84
CA TYR A 22 4.20 -22.73 12.01
C TYR A 22 2.74 -22.51 12.41
N HIS A 23 1.95 -23.56 12.61
CA HIS A 23 0.52 -23.41 12.88
C HIS A 23 0.25 -22.65 14.19
N SER A 24 1.02 -22.97 15.24
CA SER A 24 0.93 -22.28 16.53
C SER A 24 1.36 -20.82 16.38
N TRP A 25 2.50 -20.59 15.73
CA TRP A 25 3.01 -19.25 15.46
C TRP A 25 2.02 -18.41 14.64
N PHE A 26 1.40 -18.96 13.60
CA PHE A 26 0.45 -18.26 12.74
C PHE A 26 -0.79 -17.79 13.53
N GLN A 27 -1.34 -18.65 14.39
CA GLN A 27 -2.47 -18.27 15.25
C GLN A 27 -2.09 -17.16 16.23
N GLN A 28 -0.90 -17.24 16.82
CA GLN A 28 -0.39 -16.21 17.73
C GLN A 28 -0.13 -14.88 17.01
N LEU A 29 0.50 -14.93 15.83
CA LEU A 29 0.72 -13.78 14.96
C LEU A 29 -0.60 -13.07 14.65
N ARG A 30 -1.62 -13.83 14.22
CA ARG A 30 -2.93 -13.26 13.93
C ARG A 30 -3.51 -12.53 15.13
N LEU A 31 -3.51 -13.17 16.31
CA LEU A 31 -4.06 -12.58 17.54
C LEU A 31 -3.30 -11.31 17.93
N GLU A 32 -1.97 -11.34 17.88
CA GLU A 32 -1.14 -10.20 18.25
C GLU A 32 -1.30 -9.03 17.27
N LEU A 33 -1.31 -9.28 15.96
CA LEU A 33 -1.51 -8.25 14.95
C LEU A 33 -2.89 -7.59 15.11
N CYS A 34 -3.96 -8.39 15.27
CA CYS A 34 -5.31 -7.88 15.52
C CYS A 34 -5.41 -7.05 16.81
N ALA A 35 -4.65 -7.41 17.86
CA ALA A 35 -4.64 -6.68 19.12
C ALA A 35 -3.80 -5.39 19.08
N THR A 36 -2.76 -5.35 18.23
CA THR A 36 -1.83 -4.20 18.14
C THR A 36 -2.42 -3.07 17.32
N ASP A 37 -2.91 -3.37 16.12
CA ASP A 37 -3.53 -2.39 15.22
C ASP A 37 -4.55 -3.13 14.34
N PRO A 38 -5.83 -2.70 14.31
CA PRO A 38 -6.88 -3.38 13.55
C PRO A 38 -6.59 -3.44 12.04
N LEU A 39 -5.67 -2.62 11.52
CA LEU A 39 -5.28 -2.59 10.12
C LEU A 39 -4.19 -3.61 9.77
N TYR A 40 -3.43 -4.12 10.73
CA TYR A 40 -2.29 -5.01 10.48
C TYR A 40 -2.69 -6.33 9.83
N TRP A 41 -3.71 -6.99 10.38
CA TRP A 41 -4.15 -8.29 9.85
C TRP A 41 -4.80 -8.17 8.45
N PRO A 42 -5.74 -7.24 8.19
CA PRO A 42 -6.25 -7.02 6.84
C PRO A 42 -5.16 -6.70 5.83
N THR A 43 -4.14 -5.95 6.26
CA THR A 43 -2.99 -5.59 5.44
C THR A 43 -2.13 -6.80 5.05
N ILE A 44 -1.73 -7.62 6.03
CA ILE A 44 -0.86 -8.78 5.76
C ILE A 44 -1.56 -9.81 4.87
N MET A 45 -2.87 -9.99 5.09
CA MET A 45 -3.73 -10.83 4.26
C MET A 45 -4.08 -10.20 2.90
N GLY A 46 -3.70 -8.93 2.66
CA GLY A 46 -3.96 -8.17 1.44
C GLY A 46 -5.44 -7.93 1.14
N VAL A 47 -6.25 -7.87 2.18
CA VAL A 47 -7.60 -7.32 2.11
C VAL A 47 -7.53 -5.79 2.00
N LYS A 48 -6.55 -5.19 2.69
CA LYS A 48 -6.24 -3.76 2.55
C LYS A 48 -5.04 -3.60 1.62
N GLU A 49 -5.29 -3.03 0.47
CA GLU A 49 -4.26 -2.66 -0.52
C GLU A 49 -3.81 -1.21 -0.31
N GLY A 50 -2.71 -0.84 -0.97
CA GLY A 50 -2.22 0.54 -0.98
C GLY A 50 -3.16 1.49 -1.73
N PRO A 51 -2.95 2.81 -1.58
CA PRO A 51 -3.70 3.78 -2.34
C PRO A 51 -3.43 3.60 -3.84
N VAL A 52 -4.46 3.82 -4.65
CA VAL A 52 -4.38 3.73 -6.10
C VAL A 52 -4.01 5.09 -6.65
N GLU A 53 -3.04 5.12 -7.58
CA GLU A 53 -2.63 6.36 -8.23
C GLU A 53 -3.84 7.06 -8.89
N PRO A 54 -4.05 8.37 -8.61
CA PRO A 54 -5.20 9.09 -9.11
C PRO A 54 -5.10 9.27 -10.63
N LYS A 55 -6.24 9.20 -11.30
CA LYS A 55 -6.33 9.53 -12.72
C LYS A 55 -6.34 11.04 -12.90
N TYR A 56 -5.18 11.60 -13.23
CA TYR A 56 -5.07 13.02 -13.55
C TYR A 56 -5.86 13.34 -14.81
N GLN A 57 -6.56 14.48 -14.77
CA GLN A 57 -7.28 14.97 -15.94
C GLN A 57 -6.29 15.67 -16.86
N CYS A 58 -6.25 15.27 -18.13
CA CYS A 58 -5.45 15.93 -19.15
C CYS A 58 -6.35 16.21 -20.35
N TYR A 59 -6.43 17.48 -20.75
CA TYR A 59 -7.22 17.93 -21.89
C TYR A 59 -6.29 18.50 -22.96
N THR A 60 -6.56 18.20 -24.22
CA THR A 60 -6.02 19.00 -25.31
C THR A 60 -6.72 20.35 -25.37
N HIS A 61 -6.14 21.32 -26.08
CA HIS A 61 -6.74 22.64 -26.26
C HIS A 61 -8.15 22.56 -26.87
N GLU A 62 -8.36 21.68 -27.86
CA GLU A 62 -9.67 21.47 -28.50
C GLU A 62 -10.69 20.83 -27.55
N GLN A 63 -10.24 19.88 -26.72
CA GLN A 63 -11.10 19.27 -25.71
C GLN A 63 -11.49 20.28 -24.63
N ALA A 64 -10.58 21.17 -24.24
CA ALA A 64 -10.87 22.27 -23.32
C ALA A 64 -11.91 23.23 -23.91
N ILE A 65 -11.75 23.67 -25.16
CA ILE A 65 -12.75 24.50 -25.86
C ILE A 65 -14.12 23.81 -25.85
N SER A 66 -14.16 22.53 -26.24
CA SER A 66 -15.40 21.76 -26.32
C SER A 66 -16.06 21.61 -24.93
N ALA A 67 -15.27 21.39 -23.88
CA ALA A 67 -15.76 21.28 -22.50
C ALA A 67 -16.32 22.61 -21.98
N ILE A 68 -15.65 23.73 -22.27
CA ILE A 68 -16.10 25.08 -21.89
C ILE A 68 -17.38 25.44 -22.65
N ALA A 69 -17.42 25.23 -23.96
CA ALA A 69 -18.59 25.52 -24.78
C ALA A 69 -19.82 24.73 -24.29
N ARG A 70 -19.63 23.45 -23.99
CA ARG A 70 -20.69 22.58 -23.45
C ARG A 70 -21.16 23.03 -22.07
N SER A 71 -20.26 23.37 -21.16
CA SER A 71 -20.64 23.79 -19.81
C SER A 71 -21.39 25.12 -19.80
N LYS A 72 -21.02 26.04 -20.70
CA LYS A 72 -21.65 27.36 -20.83
C LYS A 72 -22.83 27.41 -21.80
N ARG A 73 -23.11 26.31 -22.53
CA ARG A 73 -24.13 26.23 -23.58
C ARG A 73 -23.97 27.30 -24.67
N ILE A 74 -22.72 27.51 -25.09
CA ILE A 74 -22.33 28.47 -26.15
C ILE A 74 -21.72 27.74 -27.34
N ALA A 75 -21.58 28.43 -28.48
CA ALA A 75 -20.87 27.89 -29.64
C ALA A 75 -19.35 27.81 -29.38
N HIS A 76 -18.65 26.85 -29.98
CA HIS A 76 -17.20 26.69 -29.80
C HIS A 76 -16.41 27.95 -30.18
N LEU A 77 -16.84 28.65 -31.24
CA LEU A 77 -16.23 29.90 -31.72
C LEU A 77 -16.35 31.07 -30.73
N GLN A 78 -17.24 30.96 -29.74
CA GLN A 78 -17.45 31.98 -28.71
C GLN A 78 -16.54 31.78 -27.49
N VAL A 79 -15.80 30.66 -27.42
CA VAL A 79 -14.85 30.40 -26.34
C VAL A 79 -13.57 31.20 -26.58
N THR A 80 -13.19 32.00 -25.60
CA THR A 80 -12.00 32.84 -25.65
C THR A 80 -10.76 32.11 -25.15
N ASN A 81 -9.59 32.50 -25.64
CA ASN A 81 -8.31 31.99 -25.12
C ASN A 81 -8.14 32.24 -23.62
N GLN A 82 -8.69 33.33 -23.09
CA GLN A 82 -8.66 33.61 -21.66
C GLN A 82 -9.46 32.59 -20.85
N GLU A 83 -10.61 32.14 -21.36
CA GLU A 83 -11.40 31.09 -20.72
C GLU A 83 -10.69 29.73 -20.78
N VAL A 84 -10.05 29.41 -21.90
CA VAL A 84 -9.23 28.20 -22.04
C VAL A 84 -8.06 28.22 -21.05
N GLN A 85 -7.37 29.35 -20.90
CA GLN A 85 -6.28 29.47 -19.92
C GLN A 85 -6.79 29.30 -18.48
N ARG A 86 -7.92 29.93 -18.13
CA ARG A 86 -8.52 29.77 -16.79
C ARG A 86 -8.93 28.32 -16.53
N PHE A 87 -9.46 27.64 -17.55
CA PHE A 87 -9.80 26.23 -17.47
C PHE A 87 -8.56 25.36 -17.18
N PHE A 88 -7.47 25.55 -17.91
CA PHE A 88 -6.23 24.82 -17.66
C PHE A 88 -5.63 25.11 -16.28
N ASN A 89 -5.64 26.37 -15.83
CA ASN A 89 -5.19 26.71 -14.49
C ASN A 89 -6.02 26.00 -13.41
N SER A 90 -7.35 25.97 -13.57
CA SER A 90 -8.24 25.26 -12.64
C SER A 90 -7.99 23.75 -12.63
N LEU A 91 -7.74 23.16 -13.79
CA LEU A 91 -7.45 21.73 -13.93
C LEU A 91 -6.10 21.37 -13.30
N MET A 92 -5.09 22.22 -13.47
CA MET A 92 -3.78 22.05 -12.86
C MET A 92 -3.87 22.09 -11.32
N GLU A 93 -4.63 23.02 -10.75
CA GLU A 93 -4.87 23.07 -9.30
C GLU A 93 -5.61 21.83 -8.79
N GLN A 94 -6.59 21.33 -9.53
CA GLN A 94 -7.28 20.07 -9.18
C GLN A 94 -6.33 18.87 -9.20
N ASN A 95 -5.53 18.72 -10.26
CA ASN A 95 -4.53 17.66 -10.35
C ASN A 95 -3.49 17.76 -9.21
N LYS A 96 -3.07 18.97 -8.88
CA LYS A 96 -2.15 19.22 -7.75
C LYS A 96 -2.76 18.78 -6.42
N LEU A 97 -4.03 19.10 -6.17
CA LEU A 97 -4.72 18.67 -4.97
C LEU A 97 -4.85 17.13 -4.90
N LEU A 98 -5.16 16.49 -6.03
CA LEU A 98 -5.21 15.03 -6.12
C LEU A 98 -3.84 14.39 -5.83
N SER A 99 -2.76 14.94 -6.39
CA SER A 99 -1.39 14.49 -6.11
C SER A 99 -1.08 14.61 -4.62
N HIS A 100 -1.32 15.76 -4.01
CA HIS A 100 -1.06 15.95 -2.58
C HIS A 100 -1.84 14.98 -1.70
N LYS A 101 -3.11 14.73 -2.02
CA LYS A 101 -3.93 13.77 -1.28
C LYS A 101 -3.37 12.35 -1.42
N TYR A 102 -3.03 11.95 -2.64
CA TYR A 102 -2.44 10.65 -2.90
C TYR A 102 -1.09 10.47 -2.18
N ASP A 103 -0.22 11.47 -2.21
CA ASP A 103 1.08 11.43 -1.54
C ASP A 103 0.93 11.25 -0.03
N ALA A 104 -0.04 11.93 0.58
CA ALA A 104 -0.33 11.78 2.01
C ALA A 104 -0.86 10.37 2.35
N GLU A 105 -1.82 9.85 1.58
CA GLU A 105 -2.34 8.48 1.76
C GLU A 105 -1.24 7.42 1.55
N LEU A 106 -0.34 7.66 0.59
CA LEU A 106 0.79 6.77 0.30
C LEU A 106 1.80 6.76 1.45
N GLU A 107 2.14 7.93 2.00
CA GLU A 107 3.04 8.04 3.15
C GLU A 107 2.46 7.29 4.38
N GLU A 108 1.18 7.50 4.69
CA GLU A 108 0.51 6.78 5.79
C GLU A 108 0.54 5.27 5.57
N TRP A 109 0.32 4.84 4.33
CA TRP A 109 0.35 3.43 3.95
C TRP A 109 1.75 2.82 4.06
N GLU A 110 2.78 3.51 3.58
CA GLU A 110 4.18 3.10 3.71
C GLU A 110 4.60 2.98 5.18
N GLN A 111 4.22 3.94 6.01
CA GLN A 111 4.47 3.90 7.46
C GLN A 111 3.75 2.73 8.15
N LEU A 112 2.51 2.43 7.77
CA LEU A 112 1.77 1.27 8.28
C LEU A 112 2.47 -0.04 7.88
N ASN A 113 2.82 -0.18 6.61
CA ASN A 113 3.48 -1.37 6.07
C ASN A 113 4.86 -1.58 6.70
N TYR A 114 5.64 -0.52 6.91
CA TYR A 114 6.93 -0.58 7.59
C TYR A 114 6.81 -1.04 9.04
N ARG A 115 5.89 -0.46 9.83
CA ARG A 115 5.66 -0.87 11.23
C ARG A 115 5.20 -2.32 11.31
N LEU A 116 4.29 -2.72 10.43
CA LEU A 116 3.84 -4.10 10.31
C LEU A 116 4.98 -5.04 9.94
N ARG A 117 5.85 -4.65 9.01
CA ARG A 117 7.04 -5.43 8.61
C ARG A 117 7.98 -5.65 9.79
N LEU A 118 8.29 -4.61 10.56
CA LEU A 118 9.12 -4.72 11.76
C LEU A 118 8.49 -5.66 12.78
N LYS A 119 7.18 -5.50 13.04
CA LYS A 119 6.44 -6.37 13.95
C LYS A 119 6.50 -7.82 13.48
N PHE A 120 6.19 -8.07 12.22
CA PHE A 120 6.25 -9.39 11.62
C PHE A 120 7.65 -10.02 11.72
N CYS A 121 8.72 -9.30 11.37
CA CYS A 121 10.11 -9.77 11.51
C CYS A 121 10.46 -10.11 12.95
N SER A 122 9.96 -9.36 13.94
CA SER A 122 10.24 -9.62 15.36
C SER A 122 9.72 -10.99 15.83
N THR A 123 8.73 -11.55 15.11
CA THR A 123 8.12 -12.86 15.39
C THR A 123 8.89 -14.03 14.77
N LEU A 124 9.96 -13.77 14.03
CA LEU A 124 10.72 -14.78 13.30
C LEU A 124 12.06 -15.05 13.97
N ASP A 125 12.48 -16.31 13.95
CA ASP A 125 13.86 -16.67 14.25
C ASP A 125 14.79 -16.36 13.06
N LYS A 126 16.10 -16.49 13.26
CA LYS A 126 17.14 -16.11 12.30
C LYS A 126 16.96 -16.73 10.91
N VAL A 127 16.61 -18.01 10.85
CA VAL A 127 16.48 -18.72 9.56
C VAL A 127 15.24 -18.24 8.79
N PRO A 128 14.01 -18.21 9.34
CA PRO A 128 12.88 -17.62 8.62
C PRO A 128 13.07 -16.15 8.27
N ALA A 129 13.70 -15.35 9.15
CA ALA A 129 13.94 -13.94 8.90
C ALA A 129 14.86 -13.69 7.68
N SER A 130 15.87 -14.55 7.45
CA SER A 130 16.79 -14.37 6.33
C SER A 130 16.13 -14.60 4.97
N HIS A 131 15.08 -15.43 4.88
CA HIS A 131 14.34 -15.64 3.63
C HIS A 131 13.59 -14.41 3.12
N ILE A 132 13.41 -13.41 3.98
CA ILE A 132 12.59 -12.24 3.69
C ILE A 132 13.36 -10.93 3.83
N GLU A 133 14.68 -10.98 4.07
CA GLU A 133 15.51 -9.80 4.35
C GLU A 133 15.37 -8.69 3.29
N HIS A 134 15.20 -9.07 2.02
CA HIS A 134 15.09 -8.14 0.89
C HIS A 134 13.66 -7.70 0.56
N PHE A 135 12.65 -8.16 1.31
CA PHE A 135 11.25 -7.82 1.05
C PHE A 135 10.86 -6.57 1.83
N TYR A 136 10.51 -5.52 1.08
CA TYR A 136 10.05 -4.26 1.64
C TYR A 136 8.63 -4.36 2.24
N GLY A 137 7.72 -5.06 1.55
CA GLY A 137 6.33 -5.19 1.97
C GLY A 137 6.08 -6.34 2.96
N ALA A 138 5.31 -6.07 4.02
CA ALA A 138 4.94 -7.09 5.01
C ALA A 138 4.14 -8.24 4.40
N ARG A 139 3.23 -7.94 3.47
CA ARG A 139 2.46 -8.95 2.72
C ARG A 139 3.36 -9.87 1.91
N SER A 140 4.25 -9.31 1.08
CA SER A 140 5.14 -10.12 0.23
C SER A 140 6.04 -11.02 1.07
N ALA A 141 6.55 -10.49 2.18
CA ALA A 141 7.31 -11.27 3.15
C ALA A 141 6.47 -12.40 3.78
N PHE A 142 5.23 -12.11 4.17
CA PHE A 142 4.31 -13.10 4.72
C PHE A 142 4.03 -14.25 3.74
N VAL A 143 3.75 -13.94 2.47
CA VAL A 143 3.51 -14.94 1.41
C VAL A 143 4.70 -15.89 1.25
N VAL A 144 5.93 -15.39 1.34
CA VAL A 144 7.14 -16.23 1.30
C VAL A 144 7.21 -17.15 2.51
N ILE A 145 7.00 -16.62 3.71
CA ILE A 145 7.02 -17.41 4.96
C ILE A 145 5.95 -18.50 4.94
N GLU A 146 4.73 -18.16 4.51
CA GLU A 146 3.63 -19.11 4.35
C GLU A 146 3.99 -20.21 3.34
N GLY A 147 4.56 -19.86 2.19
CA GLY A 147 4.98 -20.83 1.18
C GLY A 147 6.06 -21.82 1.67
N LEU A 148 7.03 -21.33 2.46
CA LEU A 148 8.13 -22.15 2.97
C LEU A 148 7.68 -23.05 4.15
N TYR A 149 6.96 -22.47 5.11
CA TYR A 149 6.72 -23.07 6.41
C TYR A 149 5.29 -23.53 6.64
N GLY A 150 4.31 -23.01 5.90
CA GLY A 150 2.89 -23.35 6.06
C GLY A 150 2.53 -24.77 5.68
N GLY A 151 3.36 -25.41 4.84
CA GLY A 151 3.02 -26.69 4.24
C GLY A 151 1.86 -26.53 3.25
N LEU A 152 1.70 -27.48 2.33
CA LEU A 152 0.67 -27.44 1.28
C LEU A 152 -0.75 -27.65 1.84
N TYR A 153 -1.22 -26.76 2.71
CA TYR A 153 -2.61 -26.72 3.13
C TYR A 153 -3.24 -25.41 2.64
N TYR A 154 -3.78 -25.53 1.43
CA TYR A 154 -4.51 -24.55 0.62
C TYR A 154 -3.69 -23.45 -0.07
N PRO A 155 -3.76 -23.34 -1.41
CA PRO A 155 -3.32 -22.14 -2.09
C PRO A 155 -4.27 -21.01 -1.69
N ILE A 156 -3.75 -19.98 -1.02
CA ILE A 156 -4.40 -18.66 -1.00
C ILE A 156 -4.28 -18.12 -2.42
N ASN A 157 -5.24 -18.51 -3.26
CA ASN A 157 -5.45 -18.09 -4.64
C ASN A 157 -4.22 -18.21 -5.55
N ALA A 158 -4.15 -19.35 -6.24
CA ALA A 158 -3.33 -19.59 -7.44
C ALA A 158 -3.73 -18.70 -8.66
N LEU A 159 -4.07 -17.44 -8.44
CA LEU A 159 -4.40 -16.43 -9.45
C LEU A 159 -3.64 -15.09 -9.26
N GLY A 160 -2.66 -15.00 -8.35
CA GLY A 160 -1.91 -13.76 -8.12
C GLY A 160 -0.38 -13.87 -8.15
N VAL A 161 0.19 -15.05 -8.41
CA VAL A 161 1.66 -15.25 -8.35
C VAL A 161 2.36 -14.91 -9.68
N ALA A 162 1.64 -14.33 -10.65
CA ALA A 162 2.22 -13.90 -11.92
C ALA A 162 2.78 -12.45 -11.91
N GLU A 163 2.61 -11.70 -10.83
CA GLU A 163 3.15 -10.33 -10.71
C GLU A 163 4.06 -10.17 -9.48
N LEU A 164 5.03 -11.08 -9.32
CA LEU A 164 6.32 -10.70 -8.73
C LEU A 164 7.18 -10.05 -9.82
N GLY A 165 6.58 -9.05 -10.48
CA GLY A 165 7.30 -8.06 -11.25
C GLY A 165 7.88 -7.07 -10.27
N ASP A 166 9.20 -6.92 -10.34
CA ASP A 166 10.01 -5.95 -9.65
C ASP A 166 9.46 -4.52 -9.93
N HIS A 167 8.45 -4.09 -9.19
CA HIS A 167 8.05 -2.70 -9.10
C HIS A 167 8.94 -2.02 -8.08
N SER A 168 10.25 -2.01 -8.37
CA SER A 168 11.09 -0.89 -8.00
C SER A 168 10.44 0.35 -8.64
N VAL A 169 9.58 1.04 -7.89
CA VAL A 169 9.01 2.33 -8.27
C VAL A 169 10.17 3.32 -8.34
N GLN A 170 10.86 3.33 -9.47
CA GLN A 170 11.75 4.42 -9.83
C GLN A 170 10.86 5.64 -10.08
N ARG A 171 10.68 6.47 -9.04
CA ARG A 171 10.13 7.81 -9.21
C ARG A 171 11.08 8.59 -10.12
N ARG A 172 10.69 8.81 -11.38
CA ARG A 172 11.24 9.93 -12.14
C ARG A 172 10.64 11.19 -11.56
N ARG A 173 11.46 11.99 -10.88
CA ARG A 173 11.11 13.37 -10.61
C ARG A 173 10.90 14.11 -11.95
N PRO A 174 9.99 15.10 -12.02
CA PRO A 174 9.76 15.89 -13.23
C PRO A 174 10.98 16.72 -13.69
N ASP A 175 12.07 16.74 -12.92
CA ASP A 175 13.36 17.36 -13.25
C ASP A 175 14.41 16.38 -13.81
N GLY A 176 14.08 15.09 -13.95
CA GLY A 176 14.98 14.09 -14.53
C GLY A 176 16.05 13.53 -13.60
N ASN A 177 16.08 13.91 -12.31
CA ASN A 177 17.05 13.37 -11.36
C ASN A 177 16.52 12.15 -10.60
N VAL A 178 17.28 11.06 -10.63
CA VAL A 178 17.09 9.86 -9.83
C VAL A 178 17.73 10.11 -8.46
N SER A 179 16.92 10.20 -7.40
CA SER A 179 17.44 10.07 -6.03
C SER A 179 17.30 8.61 -5.59
N LEU A 180 18.44 7.94 -5.45
CA LEU A 180 18.55 6.77 -4.58
C LEU A 180 18.52 7.30 -3.14
N LEU A 181 17.41 7.09 -2.43
CA LEU A 181 17.40 7.24 -0.97
C LEU A 181 17.98 5.93 -0.40
N LEU A 182 19.22 6.04 0.09
CA LEU A 182 19.87 5.07 0.98
C LEU A 182 19.25 5.15 2.38
#